data_AF-A0A936WHZ3-F1
#
_entry.id   AF-A0A936WHZ3-F1
#
_cell.length_a   1.000
_cell.length_b   1.000
_cell.length_c   1.000
_cell.angle_alpha   90.00
_cell.angle_beta   90.00
_cell.angle_gamma   90.00
#
_symmetry.space_group_name_H-M   'P 1'
#
loop_
_entity.id
_entity.type
_entity.pdbx_description
1 polymer ?
#
loop_
_entity_poly.entity_id
_entity_poly.type
_entity_poly.pdbx_seq_one_letter_code
_entity_poly.pdbx_strand_id
1 'polypeptide(L)'
;MNLPIPDKVILIRVAVDQAYGNWNGPCNPETGDFVYVPIPQNKPNVTGMEKLYDNVIAPALADFSGRNRLEVVLPQQLHCQRMHLDPDFDHLSYGDTAVRGKKLLSFNENDWVVFYSSLRSVHGEPGLIYALTGLLVVDSIRQVADIPETEFDLNAHTRLLERSE
;
A
#
# COMPACT_ATOMS: atom_id res chain seq x y z
N MET A 1 -22.04 3.11 8.02
CA MET A 1 -21.86 3.62 6.65
C MET A 1 -22.50 2.60 5.72
N ASN A 2 -23.44 3.00 4.87
CA ASN A 2 -24.03 2.08 3.88
C ASN A 2 -23.15 2.14 2.63
N LEU A 3 -22.40 1.07 2.37
CA LEU A 3 -21.63 0.95 1.14
C LEU A 3 -22.58 0.56 -0.01
N PRO A 4 -22.36 1.08 -1.22
CA PRO A 4 -23.13 0.67 -2.39
C PRO A 4 -22.87 -0.81 -2.69
N ILE A 5 -23.84 -1.51 -3.26
CA ILE A 5 -23.64 -2.89 -3.71
C ILE A 5 -22.84 -2.82 -5.03
N PRO A 6 -21.63 -3.38 -5.08
CA PRO A 6 -20.80 -3.31 -6.29
C PRO A 6 -21.28 -4.32 -7.33
N ASP A 7 -21.10 -4.01 -8.61
CA ASP A 7 -21.23 -4.99 -9.69
C ASP A 7 -19.97 -5.87 -9.76
N LYS A 8 -18.81 -5.28 -9.44
CA LYS A 8 -17.50 -5.94 -9.46
C LYS A 8 -16.72 -5.71 -8.17
N VAL A 9 -16.03 -6.77 -7.76
CA VAL A 9 -15.09 -6.73 -6.64
C VAL A 9 -13.79 -7.39 -7.09
N ILE A 10 -12.67 -6.76 -6.78
CA ILE A 10 -11.35 -7.37 -6.92
C ILE A 10 -10.63 -7.41 -5.57
N LEU A 11 -9.95 -8.52 -5.31
CA LEU A 11 -9.10 -8.70 -4.15
C LEU A 11 -7.63 -8.62 -4.58
N ILE A 12 -6.87 -7.72 -3.94
CA ILE A 12 -5.52 -7.34 -4.34
C ILE A 12 -4.58 -7.54 -3.14
N ARG A 13 -3.54 -8.36 -3.35
CA ARG A 13 -2.44 -8.48 -2.39
C ARG A 13 -1.57 -7.24 -2.46
N VAL A 14 -1.34 -6.62 -1.30
CA VAL A 14 -0.51 -5.43 -1.12
C VAL A 14 0.33 -5.55 0.14
N ALA A 15 1.16 -4.54 0.39
CA ALA A 15 2.15 -4.46 1.46
C ALA A 15 3.39 -5.35 1.25
N VAL A 16 4.45 -4.99 1.97
CA VAL A 16 5.73 -5.69 2.06
C VAL A 16 5.51 -7.16 2.45
N ASP A 17 6.23 -8.04 1.76
CA ASP A 17 6.23 -9.47 2.07
C ASP A 17 7.60 -10.11 1.78
N GLN A 18 7.65 -11.43 1.86
CA GLN A 18 8.88 -12.20 1.59
C GLN A 18 9.39 -12.04 0.15
N ALA A 19 8.51 -11.82 -0.83
CA ALA A 19 8.90 -11.60 -2.22
C ALA A 19 9.33 -10.14 -2.47
N TYR A 20 8.71 -9.19 -1.76
CA TYR A 20 8.93 -7.76 -1.93
C TYR A 20 9.28 -7.12 -0.59
N GLY A 21 10.58 -6.93 -0.34
CA GLY A 21 11.13 -6.31 0.89
C GLY A 21 11.66 -7.29 1.93
N ASN A 22 11.43 -8.60 1.72
CA ASN A 22 11.93 -9.69 2.57
C ASN A 22 11.50 -9.53 4.05
N TRP A 23 10.29 -9.00 4.26
CA TRP A 23 9.75 -8.72 5.58
C TRP A 23 8.22 -8.62 5.49
N ASN A 24 7.52 -8.76 6.61
CA ASN A 24 6.07 -8.60 6.70
C ASN A 24 5.76 -7.55 7.75
N GLY A 25 4.81 -6.66 7.47
CA GLY A 25 4.36 -5.66 8.44
C GLY A 25 3.85 -6.30 9.74
N PRO A 26 4.06 -5.65 10.89
CA PRO A 26 3.65 -6.18 12.19
C PRO A 26 2.14 -6.06 12.38
N CYS A 27 1.59 -6.96 13.20
CA CYS A 27 0.25 -6.84 13.75
C CYS A 27 0.20 -7.39 15.18
N ASN A 28 -0.70 -6.86 15.98
CA ASN A 28 -1.13 -7.44 17.24
C ASN A 28 -2.51 -8.10 17.03
N PRO A 29 -2.57 -9.45 16.96
CA PRO A 29 -3.81 -10.17 16.68
C PRO A 29 -4.87 -10.02 17.77
N GLU A 30 -4.47 -9.69 19.01
CA GLU A 30 -5.41 -9.54 20.13
C GLU A 30 -6.20 -8.23 20.06
N THR A 31 -5.59 -7.18 19.50
CA THR A 31 -6.19 -5.84 19.41
C THR A 31 -6.65 -5.49 18.00
N GLY A 32 -6.18 -6.23 16.99
CA GLY A 32 -6.36 -5.89 15.58
C GLY A 32 -5.48 -4.73 15.11
N ASP A 33 -4.55 -4.26 15.94
CA ASP A 33 -3.62 -3.19 15.57
C ASP A 33 -2.57 -3.70 14.56
N PHE A 34 -2.17 -2.88 13.62
CA PHE A 34 -1.19 -3.24 12.59
C PHE A 34 -0.55 -2.00 11.98
N VAL A 35 0.54 -2.22 11.23
CA VAL A 35 1.12 -1.19 10.36
C VAL A 35 1.06 -1.67 8.91
N TYR A 36 0.40 -0.89 8.07
CA TYR A 36 0.48 -1.05 6.62
C TYR A 36 1.85 -0.55 6.15
N VAL A 37 2.63 -1.43 5.55
CA VAL A 37 3.98 -1.13 5.06
C VAL A 37 4.01 -1.40 3.56
N PRO A 38 4.11 -0.38 2.70
CA PRO A 38 4.15 -0.58 1.24
C PRO A 38 5.36 -1.41 0.79
N ILE A 39 5.37 -1.89 -0.45
CA ILE A 39 6.54 -2.59 -1.01
C ILE A 39 7.66 -1.58 -1.38
N PRO A 40 8.93 -2.01 -1.50
CA PRO A 40 10.00 -1.13 -1.97
C PRO A 40 9.81 -0.65 -3.41
N GLN A 41 10.19 0.60 -3.69
CA GLN A 41 10.18 1.18 -5.03
C GLN A 41 11.58 1.16 -5.67
N ASN A 42 11.74 0.27 -6.65
CA ASN A 42 13.00 0.15 -7.40
C ASN A 42 13.16 1.16 -8.55
N LYS A 43 12.06 1.61 -9.15
CA LYS A 43 12.09 2.59 -10.25
C LYS A 43 12.37 4.00 -9.71
N PRO A 44 13.09 4.85 -10.46
CA PRO A 44 13.33 6.23 -10.06
C PRO A 44 12.02 7.02 -10.02
N ASN A 45 11.86 7.83 -8.99
CA ASN A 45 10.80 8.83 -8.92
C ASN A 45 11.24 10.16 -9.54
N VAL A 46 10.28 11.02 -9.84
CA VAL A 46 10.52 12.45 -10.04
C VAL A 46 11.11 13.02 -8.75
N THR A 47 12.17 13.82 -8.88
CA THR A 47 12.85 14.46 -7.75
C THR A 47 11.88 15.24 -6.88
N GLY A 48 11.88 14.97 -5.58
CA GLY A 48 11.02 15.63 -4.59
C GLY A 48 9.69 14.93 -4.35
N MET A 49 9.37 13.89 -5.13
CA MET A 49 8.15 13.07 -4.96
C MET A 49 8.45 11.70 -4.33
N GLU A 50 9.67 11.49 -3.83
CA GLU A 50 10.03 10.26 -3.12
C GLU A 50 9.25 10.11 -1.81
N LYS A 51 8.75 8.90 -1.54
CA LYS A 51 8.19 8.54 -0.24
C LYS A 51 9.15 7.57 0.44
N LEU A 52 9.95 8.05 1.39
CA LEU A 52 10.95 7.23 2.09
C LEU A 52 10.35 6.50 3.28
N TYR A 53 10.80 5.27 3.53
CA TYR A 53 10.36 4.50 4.70
C TYR A 53 10.66 5.22 6.02
N ASP A 54 11.82 5.88 6.13
CA ASP A 54 12.24 6.59 7.34
C ASP A 54 11.30 7.73 7.73
N ASN A 55 10.65 8.36 6.74
CA ASN A 55 9.80 9.52 6.98
C ASN A 55 8.37 9.11 7.38
N VAL A 56 7.93 7.90 7.02
CA VAL A 56 6.52 7.49 7.16
C VAL A 56 6.39 6.24 8.02
N ILE A 57 7.15 5.18 7.70
CA ILE A 57 7.00 3.87 8.33
C ILE A 57 7.76 3.80 9.64
N ALA A 58 8.97 4.36 9.74
CA ALA A 58 9.71 4.34 11.00
C ALA A 58 8.93 5.04 12.15
N PRO A 59 8.32 6.23 11.94
CA PRO A 59 7.41 6.82 12.95
C PRO A 59 6.18 5.96 13.24
N ALA A 60 5.53 5.39 12.22
CA ALA A 60 4.35 4.53 12.42
C ALA A 60 4.69 3.27 13.23
N LEU A 61 5.87 2.69 13.04
CA LEU A 61 6.37 1.56 13.83
C LEU A 61 6.70 1.96 15.27
N ALA A 62 7.21 3.18 15.50
CA ALA A 62 7.42 3.70 16.84
C ALA A 62 6.09 3.89 17.59
N ASP A 63 5.07 4.43 16.92
CA ASP A 63 3.72 4.59 17.49
C ASP A 63 3.06 3.23 17.77
N PHE A 64 3.18 2.28 16.85
CA PHE A 64 2.73 0.91 17.04
C PHE A 64 3.44 0.24 18.23
N SER A 65 4.76 0.38 18.33
CA SER A 65 5.56 -0.12 19.44
C SER A 65 5.09 0.44 20.78
N GLY A 66 4.85 1.75 20.86
CA GLY A 66 4.34 2.42 22.06
C GLY A 66 2.94 1.92 22.47
N ARG A 67 2.02 1.80 21.51
CA ARG A 67 0.64 1.31 21.77
C ARG A 67 0.60 -0.14 22.21
N ASN A 68 1.50 -0.98 21.70
CA ASN A 68 1.55 -2.41 22.01
C ASN A 68 2.58 -2.78 23.09
N ARG A 69 3.31 -1.81 23.64
CA ARG A 69 4.33 -1.98 24.70
C ARG A 69 5.39 -3.03 24.36
N LEU A 70 5.87 -2.97 23.13
CA LEU A 70 6.88 -3.88 22.57
C LEU A 70 7.79 -3.08 21.62
N GLU A 71 8.86 -3.71 21.15
CA GLU A 71 9.76 -3.07 20.19
C GLU A 71 9.62 -3.71 18.81
N VAL A 72 9.18 -2.91 17.83
CA VAL A 72 9.29 -3.22 16.40
C VAL A 72 9.98 -2.07 15.72
N VAL A 73 11.07 -2.38 15.01
CA VAL A 73 11.87 -1.41 14.26
C VAL A 73 11.81 -1.71 12.77
N LEU A 74 12.04 -0.66 11.97
CA LEU A 74 12.19 -0.83 10.53
C LEU A 74 13.42 -1.70 10.25
N PRO A 75 13.31 -2.76 9.43
CA PRO A 75 14.47 -3.57 9.08
C PRO A 75 15.57 -2.74 8.39
N GLN A 76 16.84 -3.05 8.70
CA GLN A 76 18.00 -2.30 8.18
C GLN A 76 17.98 -2.17 6.66
N GLN A 77 17.57 -3.22 5.95
CA GLN A 77 17.54 -3.20 4.50
C GLN A 77 16.54 -2.19 3.93
N LEU A 78 15.49 -1.80 4.66
CA LEU A 78 14.45 -0.87 4.19
C LEU A 78 14.76 0.59 4.53
N HIS A 79 15.70 0.85 5.43
CA HIS A 79 16.17 2.21 5.71
C HIS A 79 16.74 2.87 4.44
N CYS A 80 16.48 4.17 4.30
CA CYS A 80 16.80 5.01 3.15
C CYS A 80 16.20 4.54 1.82
N GLN A 81 15.32 3.53 1.82
CA GLN A 81 14.63 3.11 0.60
C GLN A 81 13.36 3.93 0.34
N ARG A 82 12.99 3.99 -0.94
CA ARG A 82 11.71 4.53 -1.39
C ARG A 82 10.62 3.45 -1.29
N MET A 83 9.42 3.88 -1.01
CA MET A 83 8.22 3.07 -0.98
C MET A 83 7.46 3.22 -2.29
N HIS A 84 6.91 2.10 -2.77
CA HIS A 84 5.85 2.13 -3.76
C HIS A 84 4.53 2.23 -2.99
N LEU A 85 4.21 3.45 -2.53
CA LEU A 85 3.02 3.74 -1.73
C LEU A 85 1.77 3.61 -2.60
N ASP A 86 1.28 2.37 -2.72
CA ASP A 86 0.12 1.99 -3.53
C ASP A 86 -0.51 0.71 -2.95
N PRO A 87 -1.77 0.73 -2.47
CA PRO A 87 -2.64 1.89 -2.36
C PRO A 87 -2.06 3.00 -1.49
N ASP A 88 -2.41 4.23 -1.88
CA ASP A 88 -2.19 5.44 -1.10
C ASP A 88 -3.52 5.80 -0.44
N PHE A 89 -3.68 5.47 0.85
CA PHE A 89 -4.93 5.67 1.57
C PHE A 89 -5.19 7.14 1.92
N ASP A 90 -4.16 7.98 1.96
CA ASP A 90 -4.32 9.42 2.21
C ASP A 90 -4.86 10.13 0.95
N HIS A 91 -4.49 9.63 -0.23
CA HIS A 91 -4.98 10.13 -1.52
C HIS A 91 -6.08 9.28 -2.14
N LEU A 92 -6.52 8.22 -1.46
CA LEU A 92 -7.55 7.27 -1.90
C LEU A 92 -7.28 6.74 -3.33
N SER A 93 -6.02 6.46 -3.64
CA SER A 93 -5.58 6.09 -4.98
C SER A 93 -4.94 4.70 -5.01
N TYR A 94 -5.08 4.04 -6.15
CA TYR A 94 -4.46 2.75 -6.44
C TYR A 94 -4.19 2.62 -7.95
N GLY A 95 -3.02 2.12 -8.32
CA GLY A 95 -2.62 1.94 -9.72
C GLY A 95 -2.11 0.53 -10.01
N ASP A 96 -2.12 0.17 -11.29
CA ASP A 96 -1.50 -1.08 -11.74
C ASP A 96 -1.20 -1.02 -13.25
N THR A 97 -0.05 -1.54 -13.67
CA THR A 97 0.38 -1.57 -15.08
C THR A 97 0.41 -2.98 -15.70
N ALA A 98 0.03 -4.00 -14.93
CA ALA A 98 0.08 -5.39 -15.34
C ALA A 98 -1.28 -5.87 -15.88
N VAL A 99 -1.44 -7.20 -16.02
CA VAL A 99 -2.71 -7.84 -16.40
C VAL A 99 -3.87 -7.41 -15.48
N ARG A 100 -3.56 -7.06 -14.21
CA ARG A 100 -4.52 -6.56 -13.24
C ARG A 100 -5.00 -5.14 -13.59
N GLY A 101 -4.09 -4.23 -13.97
CA GLY A 101 -4.43 -2.90 -14.50
C GLY A 101 -5.47 -2.96 -15.62
N LYS A 102 -5.30 -3.89 -16.57
CA LYS A 102 -6.28 -4.10 -17.65
C LYS A 102 -7.67 -4.49 -17.16
N LYS A 103 -7.79 -5.19 -16.03
CA LYS A 103 -9.10 -5.55 -15.43
C LYS A 103 -9.75 -4.33 -14.78
N LEU A 104 -8.95 -3.48 -14.13
CA LEU A 104 -9.42 -2.25 -13.45
C LEU A 104 -10.03 -1.25 -14.44
N LEU A 105 -9.59 -1.25 -15.70
CA LEU A 105 -10.22 -0.43 -16.75
C LEU A 105 -11.70 -0.75 -16.99
N SER A 106 -12.17 -1.92 -16.54
CA SER A 106 -13.59 -2.28 -16.64
C SER A 106 -14.41 -1.91 -15.41
N PHE A 107 -13.77 -1.42 -14.34
CA PHE A 107 -14.47 -1.03 -13.12
C PHE A 107 -15.20 0.29 -13.33
N ASN A 108 -16.35 0.42 -12.69
CA ASN A 108 -17.17 1.62 -12.69
C ASN A 108 -17.29 2.20 -11.29
N GLU A 109 -17.88 3.39 -11.20
CA GLU A 109 -18.28 3.98 -9.92
C GLU A 109 -19.02 2.95 -9.05
N ASN A 110 -18.71 2.94 -7.76
CA ASN A 110 -19.23 2.03 -6.73
C ASN A 110 -18.71 0.58 -6.75
N ASP A 111 -17.92 0.17 -7.75
CA ASP A 111 -17.18 -1.10 -7.70
C ASP A 111 -16.12 -1.08 -6.59
N TRP A 112 -15.70 -2.25 -6.10
CA TRP A 112 -14.83 -2.33 -4.94
C TRP A 112 -13.44 -2.89 -5.26
N VAL A 113 -12.43 -2.19 -4.80
CA VAL A 113 -11.04 -2.66 -4.75
C VAL A 113 -10.70 -2.98 -3.30
N VAL A 114 -10.62 -4.28 -2.98
CA VAL A 114 -10.33 -4.77 -1.63
C VAL A 114 -8.86 -5.15 -1.55
N PHE A 115 -8.20 -4.68 -0.50
CA PHE A 115 -6.79 -4.94 -0.26
C PHE A 115 -6.61 -5.92 0.87
N TYR A 116 -5.69 -6.86 0.69
CA TYR A 116 -5.25 -7.75 1.76
C TYR A 116 -3.73 -7.82 1.83
N SER A 117 -3.24 -8.05 3.04
CA SER A 117 -1.81 -8.12 3.32
C SER A 117 -1.49 -9.36 4.14
N SER A 118 -0.29 -9.90 3.93
CA SER A 118 0.32 -10.88 4.82
C SER A 118 1.10 -10.16 5.92
N LEU A 119 0.67 -10.32 7.16
CA LEU A 119 1.23 -9.68 8.35
C LEU A 119 1.93 -10.71 9.24
N ARG A 120 2.83 -10.23 10.10
CA ARG A 120 3.51 -11.03 11.13
C ARG A 120 2.97 -10.66 12.49
N SER A 121 2.57 -11.67 13.28
CA SER A 121 2.23 -11.45 14.68
C SER A 121 3.46 -11.04 15.48
N VAL A 122 3.28 -10.08 16.37
CA VAL A 122 4.29 -9.67 17.35
C VAL A 122 4.51 -10.69 18.48
N HIS A 123 3.62 -11.66 18.64
CA HIS A 123 3.69 -12.68 19.70
C HIS A 123 4.59 -13.88 19.34
N GLY A 124 5.22 -13.85 18.17
CA GLY A 124 6.26 -14.82 17.78
C GLY A 124 5.75 -16.12 17.18
N GLU A 125 4.46 -16.23 16.85
CA GLU A 125 3.94 -17.41 16.15
C GLU A 125 4.54 -17.54 14.73
N PRO A 126 4.80 -18.77 14.26
CA PRO A 126 5.43 -19.00 12.96
C PRO A 126 4.51 -18.64 11.77
N GLY A 127 3.20 -18.54 11.99
CA GLY A 127 2.20 -18.28 10.96
C GLY A 127 2.24 -16.85 10.42
N LEU A 128 1.74 -16.69 9.19
CA LEU A 128 1.35 -15.40 8.64
C LEU A 128 -0.14 -15.16 8.90
N ILE A 129 -0.49 -13.91 9.14
CA ILE A 129 -1.88 -13.48 9.27
C ILE A 129 -2.27 -12.77 7.98
N TYR A 130 -3.30 -13.27 7.30
CA TYR A 130 -3.86 -12.62 6.13
C TYR A 130 -5.06 -11.78 6.56
N ALA A 131 -4.95 -10.47 6.45
CA ALA A 131 -5.99 -9.52 6.86
C ALA A 131 -6.42 -8.64 5.68
N LEU A 132 -7.70 -8.28 5.65
CA LEU A 132 -8.17 -7.19 4.80
C LEU A 132 -7.66 -5.88 5.41
N THR A 133 -6.78 -5.19 4.69
CA THR A 133 -6.05 -4.01 5.18
C THR A 133 -6.56 -2.70 4.57
N GLY A 134 -7.45 -2.78 3.58
CA GLY A 134 -8.06 -1.60 3.00
C GLY A 134 -9.20 -1.93 2.05
N LEU A 135 -10.00 -0.91 1.77
CA LEU A 135 -11.07 -0.92 0.78
C LEU A 135 -11.07 0.46 0.11
N LEU A 136 -11.07 0.46 -1.22
CA LEU A 136 -11.45 1.63 -2.01
C LEU A 136 -12.74 1.32 -2.74
N VAL A 137 -13.71 2.22 -2.61
CA VAL A 137 -14.90 2.26 -3.46
C VAL A 137 -14.54 3.14 -4.65
N VAL A 138 -14.67 2.58 -5.85
CA VAL A 138 -14.26 3.28 -7.08
C VAL A 138 -15.14 4.50 -7.26
N ASP A 139 -14.49 5.66 -7.41
CA ASP A 139 -15.10 6.90 -7.88
C ASP A 139 -14.91 7.01 -9.40
N SER A 140 -13.65 6.93 -9.83
CA SER A 140 -13.28 7.04 -11.24
C SER A 140 -12.04 6.21 -11.57
N ILE A 141 -11.90 5.85 -12.86
CA ILE A 141 -10.71 5.19 -13.41
C ILE A 141 -10.07 6.14 -14.41
N ARG A 142 -8.76 6.37 -14.27
CA ARG A 142 -7.98 7.27 -15.12
C ARG A 142 -6.72 6.56 -15.60
N GLN A 143 -6.31 6.85 -16.84
CA GLN A 143 -5.01 6.40 -17.35
C GLN A 143 -3.92 7.37 -16.91
N VAL A 144 -2.70 6.86 -16.71
CA VAL A 144 -1.55 7.67 -16.27
C VAL A 144 -1.27 8.82 -17.25
N ALA A 145 -1.48 8.58 -18.55
CA ALA A 145 -1.33 9.58 -19.61
C ALA A 145 -2.27 10.80 -19.45
N ASP A 146 -3.40 10.64 -18.76
CA ASP A 146 -4.42 11.68 -18.58
C ASP A 146 -4.30 12.40 -17.21
N ILE A 147 -3.25 12.11 -16.43
CA ILE A 147 -3.00 12.75 -15.14
C ILE A 147 -2.11 13.98 -15.35
N PRO A 148 -2.53 15.19 -14.88
CA PRO A 148 -1.69 16.37 -14.98
C PRO A 148 -0.50 16.30 -14.01
N GLU A 149 0.61 16.95 -14.34
CA GLU A 149 1.83 16.92 -13.52
C GLU A 149 1.62 17.39 -12.07
N THR A 150 0.67 18.31 -11.87
CA THR A 150 0.26 18.80 -10.55
C THR A 150 -0.28 17.72 -9.62
N GLU A 151 -0.75 16.60 -10.18
CA GLU A 151 -1.30 15.45 -9.46
C GLU A 151 -0.32 14.28 -9.36
N PHE A 152 0.92 14.42 -9.87
CA PHE A 152 1.85 13.30 -9.93
C PHE A 152 2.23 12.75 -8.56
N ASP A 153 2.24 13.58 -7.52
CA ASP A 153 2.54 13.12 -6.17
C ASP A 153 1.36 12.42 -5.48
N LEU A 154 0.23 12.20 -6.16
CA LEU A 154 -0.96 11.58 -5.55
C LEU A 154 -1.02 10.05 -5.71
N ASN A 155 -0.17 9.46 -6.56
CA ASN A 155 -0.12 8.01 -6.78
C ASN A 155 1.29 7.52 -7.10
N ALA A 156 1.67 6.32 -6.64
CA ALA A 156 3.01 5.79 -6.88
C ALA A 156 3.39 5.66 -8.37
N HIS A 157 2.43 5.36 -9.24
CA HIS A 157 2.68 5.17 -10.68
C HIS A 157 2.94 6.49 -11.41
N THR A 158 2.35 7.60 -10.95
CA THR A 158 2.56 8.94 -11.53
C THR A 158 3.82 9.63 -11.00
N ARG A 159 4.29 9.22 -9.81
CA ARG A 159 5.57 9.67 -9.22
C ARG A 159 6.80 9.14 -9.97
N LEU A 160 6.65 8.18 -10.89
CA LEU A 160 7.79 7.59 -11.62
C LEU A 160 8.37 8.56 -12.64
N LEU A 161 9.71 8.57 -12.78
CA LEU A 161 10.38 9.36 -13.81
C LEU A 161 10.02 8.88 -15.21
N GLU A 162 10.10 7.56 -15.42
CA GLU A 162 9.62 6.87 -16.62
C GLU A 162 8.27 6.23 -16.33
N ARG A 163 7.21 6.84 -16.87
CA ARG A 163 5.83 6.37 -16.72
C ARG A 163 5.54 5.33 -17.78
N SER A 164 4.85 4.26 -17.37
CA SER A 164 4.29 3.30 -18.32
C SER A 164 3.09 3.98 -18.98
N GLU A 165 2.91 3.81 -20.29
CA GLU A 165 1.66 4.14 -20.97
C GLU A 165 0.49 3.34 -20.38
#